data_AF-A0A0Q4NLC9-F1
#
_entry.id   AF-A0A0Q4NLC9-F1
#
_cell.length_a   1.000
_cell.length_b   1.000
_cell.length_c   1.000
_cell.angle_alpha   90.00
_cell.angle_beta   90.00
_cell.angle_gamma   90.00
#
_symmetry.space_group_name_H-M   'P 1'
#
loop_
_entity.id
_entity.type
_entity.pdbx_description
1 polymer ?
#
loop_
_entity_poly.entity_id
_entity_poly.type
_entity_poly.pdbx_seq_one_letter_code
_entity_poly.pdbx_strand_id
1 'polypeptide(L)'
;MALFRNPFFKSSDQATEQAYEDGVIALSQGNWYEAHPLLSRAAAGGHISAYYNLALIYAAGHITPYDIDIAADCYYKAAMGGHPQANELLFMLEAADRAGLGTIHLAEFTLRSQDADGLPFMTLLAGCRFYAAVCKASGATSQVIEYELEAASNSTPQYVRDFVTRTGIPYSIYGGGLERVKEGTAADQIIDGLNQLYYSMVKAGFPDEKCLMARCTIVGYLVSKSMYGHRAQPLLGVDRFFGEAPQAGINGRSVR
;
A
#
# COMPACT_ATOMS: atom_id res chain seq x y z
N MET A 1 21.18 2.24 1.91
CA MET A 1 20.26 2.60 0.80
C MET A 1 21.03 3.15 -0.39
N ALA A 2 21.11 2.38 -1.48
CA ALA A 2 21.72 2.81 -2.75
C ALA A 2 20.63 3.15 -3.81
N LEU A 3 19.49 3.68 -3.37
CA LEU A 3 18.29 3.88 -4.21
C LEU A 3 18.43 4.99 -5.27
N PHE A 4 19.50 5.81 -5.25
CA PHE A 4 19.57 7.07 -6.02
C PHE A 4 20.87 7.29 -6.80
N ARG A 5 21.68 6.27 -7.06
CA ARG A 5 23.10 6.51 -7.40
C ARG A 5 23.43 7.05 -8.80
N ASN A 6 22.52 7.17 -9.76
CA ASN A 6 22.69 7.97 -10.99
C ASN A 6 21.34 8.20 -11.69
N PRO A 7 21.03 9.39 -12.22
CA PRO A 7 19.82 9.61 -13.02
C PRO A 7 19.94 8.85 -14.36
N PHE A 8 19.22 7.74 -14.48
CA PHE A 8 19.14 6.96 -15.72
C PHE A 8 18.31 7.68 -16.81
N PHE A 9 17.54 8.70 -16.43
CA PHE A 9 16.67 9.46 -17.32
C PHE A 9 16.79 10.93 -16.95
N LYS A 10 17.55 11.70 -17.72
CA LYS A 10 17.58 13.16 -17.62
C LYS A 10 16.53 13.76 -18.53
N SER A 11 15.78 14.74 -18.05
CA SER A 11 14.93 15.57 -18.90
C SER A 11 15.76 16.62 -19.65
N SER A 12 15.32 16.95 -20.85
CA SER A 12 15.87 18.11 -21.58
C SER A 12 15.26 19.44 -21.11
N ASP A 13 14.12 19.38 -20.41
CA ASP A 13 13.52 20.53 -19.75
C ASP A 13 14.16 20.74 -18.37
N GLN A 14 14.80 21.89 -18.21
CA GLN A 14 15.50 22.27 -16.98
C GLN A 14 14.55 22.36 -15.79
N ALA A 15 13.30 22.82 -15.98
CA ALA A 15 12.34 22.93 -14.89
C ALA A 15 11.92 21.54 -14.37
N THR A 16 11.74 20.58 -15.28
CA THR A 16 11.46 19.17 -14.98
C THR A 16 12.63 18.51 -14.24
N GLU A 17 13.86 18.69 -14.72
CA GLU A 17 15.05 18.12 -14.07
C GLU A 17 15.25 18.69 -12.67
N GLN A 18 15.15 20.02 -12.51
CA GLN A 18 15.25 20.66 -11.20
C GLN A 18 14.19 20.13 -10.22
N ALA A 19 12.95 19.99 -10.69
CA ALA A 19 11.88 19.43 -9.87
C ALA A 19 12.18 18.00 -9.41
N TYR A 20 12.78 17.18 -10.28
CA TYR A 20 13.18 15.84 -9.94
C TYR A 20 14.31 15.83 -8.91
N GLU A 21 15.36 16.62 -9.12
CA GLU A 21 16.50 16.72 -8.20
C GLU A 21 16.06 17.19 -6.81
N ASP A 22 15.27 18.26 -6.72
CA ASP A 22 14.71 18.76 -5.46
C ASP A 22 13.85 17.69 -4.76
N GLY A 23 13.04 16.97 -5.54
CA GLY A 23 12.20 15.88 -5.03
C GLY A 23 13.01 14.70 -4.47
N VAL A 24 14.10 14.32 -5.14
CA VAL A 24 15.02 13.27 -4.65
C VAL A 24 15.77 13.72 -3.41
N ILE A 25 16.15 15.00 -3.31
CA ILE A 25 16.75 15.56 -2.09
C ILE A 25 15.77 15.45 -0.93
N ALA A 26 14.51 15.86 -1.11
CA ALA A 26 13.49 15.72 -0.09
C ALA A 26 13.26 14.24 0.31
N LEU A 27 13.24 13.31 -0.65
CA LEU A 27 13.16 11.87 -0.36
C LEU A 27 14.33 11.37 0.50
N SER A 28 15.56 11.81 0.19
CA SER A 28 16.75 11.40 0.94
C SER A 28 16.74 11.86 2.40
N GLN A 29 15.93 12.88 2.71
CA GLN A 29 15.72 13.42 4.05
C GLN A 29 14.49 12.82 4.75
N GLY A 30 13.73 11.95 4.07
CA GLY A 30 12.48 11.40 4.59
C GLY A 30 11.29 12.37 4.51
N ASN A 31 11.40 13.47 3.75
CA ASN A 31 10.35 14.48 3.61
C ASN A 31 9.37 14.12 2.48
N TRP A 32 8.58 13.07 2.70
CA TRP A 32 7.68 12.51 1.67
C TRP A 32 6.64 13.51 1.15
N TYR A 33 6.11 14.38 2.02
CA TYR A 33 5.13 15.41 1.66
C TYR A 33 5.72 16.56 0.84
N GLU A 34 7.02 16.86 1.00
CA GLU A 34 7.72 17.84 0.16
C GLU A 34 8.13 17.23 -1.17
N ALA A 35 8.58 15.96 -1.15
CA ALA A 35 8.97 15.23 -2.35
C ALA A 35 7.80 15.00 -3.31
N HIS A 36 6.61 14.69 -2.79
CA HIS A 36 5.43 14.35 -3.59
C HIS A 36 5.06 15.41 -4.66
N PRO A 37 4.85 16.70 -4.35
CA PRO A 37 4.50 17.69 -5.36
C PRO A 37 5.65 17.97 -6.35
N LEU A 38 6.91 17.90 -5.90
CA LEU A 38 8.09 18.08 -6.75
C LEU A 38 8.21 16.97 -7.80
N LEU A 39 8.07 15.72 -7.35
CA LEU A 39 8.09 14.55 -8.21
C LEU A 39 6.85 14.48 -9.11
N SER A 40 5.69 14.93 -8.62
CA SER A 40 4.47 15.06 -9.45
C SER A 40 4.68 16.02 -10.62
N ARG A 41 5.33 17.17 -10.37
CA ARG A 41 5.69 18.12 -11.43
C ARG A 41 6.69 17.52 -12.41
N ALA A 42 7.73 16.85 -11.93
CA ALA A 42 8.71 16.19 -12.78
C ALA A 42 8.08 15.08 -13.65
N ALA A 43 7.21 14.26 -13.06
CA ALA A 43 6.49 13.21 -13.76
C ALA A 43 5.53 13.78 -14.82
N ALA A 44 4.86 14.89 -14.54
CA ALA A 44 4.04 15.61 -15.53
C ALA A 44 4.87 16.16 -16.70
N GLY A 45 6.15 16.50 -16.45
CA GLY A 45 7.15 16.84 -17.47
C GLY A 45 7.76 15.63 -18.20
N GLY A 46 7.29 14.42 -17.94
CA GLY A 46 7.75 13.19 -18.59
C GLY A 46 8.98 12.52 -17.96
N HIS A 47 9.40 12.95 -16.76
CA HIS A 47 10.57 12.37 -16.10
C HIS A 47 10.30 10.94 -15.61
N ILE A 48 10.95 9.94 -16.23
CA ILE A 48 10.70 8.51 -15.97
C ILE A 48 11.00 8.10 -14.52
N SER A 49 12.12 8.52 -13.95
CA SER A 49 12.43 8.21 -12.54
C SER A 49 11.49 8.90 -11.55
N ALA A 50 10.80 9.98 -11.94
CA ALA A 50 9.83 10.62 -11.08
C ALA A 50 8.56 9.76 -10.95
N TYR A 51 8.13 9.11 -12.05
CA TYR A 51 7.07 8.09 -11.97
C TYR A 51 7.43 6.96 -11.02
N TYR A 52 8.65 6.43 -11.09
CA TYR A 52 9.08 5.37 -10.16
C TYR A 52 9.04 5.84 -8.70
N ASN A 53 9.58 7.02 -8.40
CA ASN A 53 9.57 7.56 -7.05
C ASN A 53 8.15 7.85 -6.53
N LEU A 54 7.23 8.31 -7.38
CA LEU A 54 5.82 8.46 -7.02
C LEU A 54 5.16 7.13 -6.71
N ALA A 55 5.47 6.07 -7.47
CA ALA A 55 4.97 4.73 -7.17
C ALA A 55 5.39 4.27 -5.76
N LEU A 56 6.61 4.57 -5.35
CA LEU A 56 7.09 4.28 -3.98
C LEU A 56 6.31 5.09 -2.93
N ILE A 57 6.16 6.40 -3.13
CA ILE A 57 5.41 7.29 -2.22
C ILE A 57 3.98 6.79 -2.02
N TYR A 58 3.30 6.45 -3.12
CA TYR A 58 1.91 6.02 -3.09
C TYR A 58 1.71 4.56 -2.67
N ALA A 59 2.74 3.70 -2.66
CA ALA A 59 2.61 2.30 -2.25
C ALA A 59 3.09 2.02 -0.83
N ALA A 60 4.11 2.72 -0.34
CA ALA A 60 4.79 2.40 0.91
C ALA A 60 4.10 2.97 2.17
N GLY A 61 3.00 3.69 2.01
CA GLY A 61 2.24 4.26 3.13
C GLY A 61 2.99 5.36 3.89
N HIS A 62 3.87 6.11 3.23
CA HIS A 62 4.62 7.20 3.86
C HIS A 62 3.87 8.54 3.92
N ILE A 63 2.84 8.68 3.09
CA ILE A 63 1.94 9.86 3.08
C ILE A 63 0.50 9.42 3.32
N THR A 64 -0.31 10.35 3.81
CA THR A 64 -1.75 10.17 3.98
C THR A 64 -2.52 11.22 3.16
N PRO A 65 -3.53 10.80 2.36
CA PRO A 65 -3.79 9.42 1.95
C PRO A 65 -2.78 8.95 0.90
N TYR A 66 -2.57 7.64 0.82
CA TYR A 66 -1.88 7.01 -0.32
C TYR A 66 -2.85 6.16 -1.14
N ASP A 67 -2.48 5.88 -2.39
CA ASP A 67 -3.36 5.27 -3.38
C ASP A 67 -2.62 4.21 -4.21
N ILE A 68 -3.04 2.96 -4.03
CA ILE A 68 -2.43 1.80 -4.68
C ILE A 68 -2.61 1.80 -6.20
N ASP A 69 -3.72 2.34 -6.71
CA ASP A 69 -3.96 2.38 -8.16
C ASP A 69 -3.09 3.46 -8.81
N ILE A 70 -2.97 4.64 -8.17
CA ILE A 70 -2.04 5.68 -8.63
C ILE A 70 -0.59 5.16 -8.55
N ALA A 71 -0.25 4.40 -7.51
CA ALA A 71 1.06 3.76 -7.41
C ALA A 71 1.31 2.79 -8.57
N ALA A 72 0.34 1.95 -8.91
CA ALA A 72 0.43 1.01 -10.03
C ALA A 72 0.58 1.72 -11.37
N ASP A 73 -0.24 2.74 -11.62
CA ASP A 73 -0.17 3.55 -12.84
C ASP A 73 1.20 4.22 -13.01
N CYS A 74 1.72 4.81 -11.93
CA CYS A 74 3.07 5.36 -11.91
C CYS A 74 4.13 4.27 -12.18
N TYR A 75 3.98 3.09 -11.58
CA TYR A 75 4.92 1.98 -11.76
C TYR A 75 4.94 1.48 -13.21
N TYR A 76 3.77 1.30 -13.83
CA TYR A 76 3.65 0.94 -15.24
C TYR A 76 4.27 1.98 -16.16
N LYS A 77 4.01 3.28 -15.92
CA LYS A 77 4.63 4.37 -16.69
C LYS A 77 6.16 4.37 -16.57
N ALA A 78 6.68 4.13 -15.36
CA ALA A 78 8.12 4.00 -15.16
C ALA A 78 8.69 2.80 -15.94
N ALA A 79 8.05 1.63 -15.86
CA ALA A 79 8.51 0.44 -16.57
C ALA A 79 8.42 0.60 -18.10
N MET A 80 7.33 1.16 -18.62
CA MET A 80 7.16 1.50 -20.04
C MET A 80 8.21 2.52 -20.52
N GLY A 81 8.60 3.46 -19.65
CA GLY A 81 9.70 4.40 -19.88
C GLY A 81 11.10 3.79 -19.78
N GLY A 82 11.21 2.49 -19.48
CA GLY A 82 12.47 1.76 -19.40
C GLY A 82 13.16 1.81 -18.03
N HIS A 83 12.48 2.27 -16.96
CA HIS A 83 13.08 2.36 -15.64
C HIS A 83 13.57 0.98 -15.16
N PRO A 84 14.88 0.77 -14.89
CA PRO A 84 15.44 -0.57 -14.69
C PRO A 84 14.76 -1.36 -13.58
N GLN A 85 14.60 -0.77 -12.39
CA GLN A 85 13.98 -1.42 -11.24
C GLN A 85 12.47 -1.64 -11.43
N ALA A 86 11.82 -0.77 -12.20
CA ALA A 86 10.39 -0.93 -12.47
C ALA A 86 10.17 -2.08 -13.46
N ASN A 87 11.03 -2.15 -14.47
CA ASN A 87 10.99 -3.17 -15.51
C ASN A 87 11.36 -4.56 -14.94
N GLU A 88 12.33 -4.61 -14.02
CA GLU A 88 12.77 -5.85 -13.36
C GLU A 88 11.63 -6.56 -12.62
N LEU A 89 10.77 -5.83 -11.91
CA LEU A 89 9.67 -6.42 -11.12
C LEU A 89 8.28 -6.21 -11.74
N LEU A 90 8.21 -5.68 -12.97
CA LEU A 90 6.95 -5.49 -13.70
C LEU A 90 6.13 -6.78 -13.78
N PHE A 91 6.79 -7.92 -14.00
CA PHE A 91 6.14 -9.22 -14.10
C PHE A 91 5.32 -9.58 -12.86
N MET A 92 5.75 -9.16 -11.66
CA MET A 92 5.01 -9.42 -10.43
C MET A 92 3.71 -8.63 -10.37
N LEU A 93 3.77 -7.35 -10.75
CA LEU A 93 2.59 -6.50 -10.76
C LEU A 93 1.58 -6.98 -11.81
N GLU A 94 2.06 -7.34 -12.99
CA GLU A 94 1.22 -7.93 -14.03
C GLU A 94 0.61 -9.29 -13.63
N ALA A 95 1.38 -10.15 -12.95
CA ALA A 95 0.87 -11.41 -12.44
C ALA A 95 -0.18 -11.19 -11.35
N ALA A 96 0.01 -10.19 -10.48
CA ALA A 96 -0.96 -9.80 -9.46
C ALA A 96 -2.32 -9.46 -10.09
N ASP A 97 -2.31 -8.67 -11.16
CA ASP A 97 -3.53 -8.18 -11.82
C ASP A 97 -4.37 -9.26 -12.45
N ARG A 98 -3.70 -10.29 -12.95
CA ARG A 98 -4.32 -11.45 -13.57
C ARG A 98 -4.68 -12.52 -12.53
N ALA A 99 -4.55 -12.22 -11.24
CA ALA A 99 -4.68 -13.17 -10.12
C ALA A 99 -3.71 -14.37 -10.21
N GLY A 100 -2.63 -14.25 -10.99
CA GLY A 100 -1.69 -15.32 -11.29
C GLY A 100 -0.40 -15.30 -10.46
N LEU A 101 -0.25 -14.36 -9.52
CA LEU A 101 0.95 -14.25 -8.68
C LEU A 101 1.11 -15.44 -7.73
N GLY A 102 0.03 -15.85 -7.07
CA GLY A 102 0.02 -16.89 -6.04
C GLY A 102 0.42 -16.37 -4.66
N THR A 103 -0.27 -16.86 -3.63
CA THR A 103 -0.05 -16.45 -2.22
C THR A 103 1.34 -16.82 -1.72
N ILE A 104 1.80 -18.04 -2.01
CA ILE A 104 3.12 -18.54 -1.63
C ILE A 104 4.24 -17.71 -2.26
N HIS A 105 4.13 -17.40 -3.55
CA HIS A 105 5.14 -16.62 -4.25
C HIS A 105 5.29 -15.21 -3.66
N LEU A 106 4.16 -14.53 -3.38
CA LEU A 106 4.18 -13.22 -2.73
C LEU A 106 4.80 -13.30 -1.32
N ALA A 107 4.46 -14.33 -0.54
CA ALA A 107 5.02 -14.54 0.79
C ALA A 107 6.53 -14.83 0.75
N GLU A 108 7.00 -15.64 -0.19
CA GLU A 108 8.43 -15.93 -0.37
C GLU A 108 9.22 -14.71 -0.86
N PHE A 109 8.66 -13.95 -1.80
CA PHE A 109 9.24 -12.68 -2.25
C PHE A 109 9.43 -11.74 -1.05
N THR A 110 8.39 -11.59 -0.23
CA THR A 110 8.41 -10.72 0.94
C THR A 110 9.42 -11.18 1.98
N LEU A 111 9.52 -12.50 2.23
CA LEU A 111 10.51 -13.08 3.14
C LEU A 111 11.95 -12.73 2.76
N ARG A 112 12.22 -12.57 1.47
CA ARG A 112 13.56 -12.24 0.94
C ARG A 112 13.82 -10.73 0.82
N SER A 113 12.80 -9.89 1.05
CA SER A 113 12.96 -8.44 0.98
C SER A 113 13.81 -7.92 2.15
N GLN A 114 14.72 -6.98 1.89
CA GLN A 114 15.76 -6.54 2.84
C GLN A 114 15.53 -5.14 3.44
N ASP A 115 14.32 -4.56 3.31
CA ASP A 115 14.10 -3.14 3.63
C ASP A 115 13.25 -2.96 4.88
N ALA A 116 13.88 -2.68 6.02
CA ALA A 116 13.24 -2.59 7.34
C ALA A 116 12.62 -1.22 7.67
N ASP A 117 13.02 -0.15 6.96
CA ASP A 117 12.67 1.22 7.34
C ASP A 117 11.24 1.61 6.91
N GLY A 118 10.65 0.96 5.90
CA GLY A 118 9.28 1.20 5.40
C GLY A 118 8.36 -0.02 5.41
N LEU A 119 7.16 0.09 4.83
CA LEU A 119 6.41 -1.08 4.39
C LEU A 119 7.02 -1.56 3.06
N PRO A 120 7.12 -2.88 2.80
CA PRO A 120 7.73 -3.39 1.58
C PRO A 120 6.87 -2.98 0.37
N PHE A 121 7.28 -1.93 -0.35
CA PHE A 121 6.42 -1.25 -1.32
C PHE A 121 5.87 -2.22 -2.38
N MET A 122 6.73 -3.10 -2.91
CA MET A 122 6.35 -4.03 -3.97
C MET A 122 5.42 -5.12 -3.43
N THR A 123 5.64 -5.56 -2.18
CA THR A 123 4.74 -6.49 -1.49
C THR A 123 3.36 -5.87 -1.31
N LEU A 124 3.26 -4.60 -0.91
CA LEU A 124 1.96 -3.93 -0.75
C LEU A 124 1.29 -3.70 -2.10
N LEU A 125 2.02 -3.17 -3.08
CA LEU A 125 1.50 -2.88 -4.40
C LEU A 125 1.00 -4.16 -5.09
N ALA A 126 1.82 -5.20 -5.14
CA ALA A 126 1.43 -6.49 -5.71
C ALA A 126 0.38 -7.19 -4.84
N GLY A 127 0.52 -7.15 -3.51
CA GLY A 127 -0.40 -7.82 -2.58
C GLY A 127 -1.82 -7.27 -2.67
N CYS A 128 -2.00 -5.96 -2.62
CA CYS A 128 -3.31 -5.33 -2.76
C CYS A 128 -3.99 -5.74 -4.07
N ARG A 129 -3.25 -5.67 -5.19
CA ARG A 129 -3.80 -5.97 -6.52
C ARG A 129 -4.06 -7.45 -6.71
N PHE A 130 -3.16 -8.31 -6.23
CA PHE A 130 -3.30 -9.76 -6.27
C PHE A 130 -4.51 -10.24 -5.45
N TYR A 131 -4.60 -9.82 -4.18
CA TYR A 131 -5.70 -10.23 -3.33
C TYR A 131 -7.04 -9.70 -3.85
N ALA A 132 -7.09 -8.48 -4.39
CA ALA A 132 -8.30 -7.97 -5.05
C ALA A 132 -8.69 -8.79 -6.28
N ALA A 133 -7.71 -9.10 -7.15
CA ALA A 133 -7.96 -9.89 -8.36
C ALA A 133 -8.42 -11.32 -8.03
N VAL A 134 -7.78 -12.02 -7.09
CA VAL A 134 -8.14 -13.39 -6.72
C VAL A 134 -9.47 -13.46 -5.96
N CYS A 135 -9.76 -12.51 -5.08
CA CYS A 135 -11.05 -12.37 -4.40
C CYS A 135 -12.20 -12.17 -5.41
N LYS A 136 -11.96 -11.36 -6.45
CA LYS A 136 -12.93 -11.13 -7.51
C LYS A 136 -13.12 -12.37 -8.40
N ALA A 137 -12.03 -12.99 -8.84
CA ALA A 137 -12.06 -14.16 -9.71
C ALA A 137 -12.73 -15.39 -9.05
N SER A 138 -12.59 -15.54 -7.74
CA SER A 138 -13.16 -16.64 -6.96
C SER A 138 -14.56 -16.36 -6.40
N GLY A 139 -15.05 -15.12 -6.46
CA GLY A 139 -16.28 -14.71 -5.79
C GLY A 139 -16.20 -14.68 -4.26
N ALA A 140 -15.00 -14.77 -3.69
CA ALA A 140 -14.78 -14.84 -2.24
C ALA A 140 -14.73 -13.46 -1.54
N THR A 141 -14.80 -12.37 -2.30
CA THR A 141 -14.53 -10.99 -1.81
C THR A 141 -15.28 -10.65 -0.51
N SER A 142 -16.60 -10.85 -0.45
CA SER A 142 -17.38 -10.51 0.74
C SER A 142 -17.03 -11.38 1.94
N GLN A 143 -16.85 -12.69 1.74
CA GLN A 143 -16.48 -13.62 2.81
C GLN A 143 -15.12 -13.27 3.42
N VAL A 144 -14.13 -12.95 2.59
CA VAL A 144 -12.79 -12.53 3.05
C VAL A 144 -12.88 -11.22 3.84
N ILE A 145 -13.59 -10.21 3.32
CA ILE A 145 -13.74 -8.93 4.02
C ILE A 145 -14.45 -9.13 5.36
N GLU A 146 -15.54 -9.88 5.41
CA GLU A 146 -16.31 -10.09 6.64
C GLU A 146 -15.49 -10.83 7.70
N TYR A 147 -14.77 -11.88 7.30
CA TYR A 147 -13.83 -12.59 8.17
C TYR A 147 -12.75 -11.66 8.73
N GLU A 148 -12.06 -10.92 7.84
CA GLU A 148 -10.94 -10.05 8.23
C GLU A 148 -11.40 -8.92 9.14
N LEU A 149 -12.58 -8.33 8.90
CA LEU A 149 -13.12 -7.28 9.77
C LEU A 149 -13.57 -7.81 11.13
N GLU A 150 -14.15 -9.01 11.19
CA GLU A 150 -14.50 -9.63 12.47
C GLU A 150 -13.24 -9.98 13.28
N ALA A 151 -12.23 -10.60 12.64
CA ALA A 151 -10.94 -10.90 13.26
C ALA A 151 -10.26 -9.61 13.76
N ALA A 152 -10.22 -8.57 12.93
CA ALA A 152 -9.64 -7.27 13.27
C ALA A 152 -10.40 -6.58 14.42
N SER A 153 -11.73 -6.72 14.48
CA SER A 153 -12.53 -6.12 15.56
C SER A 153 -12.25 -6.73 16.93
N ASN A 154 -11.78 -7.99 16.96
CA ASN A 154 -11.38 -8.72 18.16
C ASN A 154 -9.87 -8.65 18.44
N SER A 155 -9.10 -7.93 17.63
CA SER A 155 -7.64 -7.86 17.78
C SER A 155 -7.24 -7.02 18.99
N THR A 156 -6.14 -7.40 19.66
CA THR A 156 -5.59 -6.69 20.84
C THR A 156 -5.15 -5.25 20.55
N PRO A 157 -4.46 -4.93 19.43
CA PRO A 157 -4.02 -3.56 19.18
C PRO A 157 -5.17 -2.62 18.81
N GLN A 158 -5.25 -1.45 19.46
CA GLN A 158 -6.32 -0.47 19.25
C GLN A 158 -6.35 0.05 17.81
N TYR A 159 -5.19 0.33 17.20
CA TYR A 159 -5.11 0.84 15.83
C TYR A 159 -5.73 -0.11 14.78
N VAL A 160 -5.75 -1.43 15.05
CA VAL A 160 -6.44 -2.41 14.18
C VAL A 160 -7.95 -2.28 14.31
N ARG A 161 -8.46 -2.07 15.53
CA ARG A 161 -9.89 -1.79 15.77
C ARG A 161 -10.32 -0.44 15.22
N ASP A 162 -9.42 0.56 15.27
CA ASP A 162 -9.65 1.88 14.66
C ASP A 162 -9.72 1.77 13.14
N PHE A 163 -8.91 0.91 12.53
CA PHE A 163 -9.04 0.57 11.10
C PHE A 163 -10.43 0.02 10.79
N VAL A 164 -10.95 -0.95 11.56
CA VAL A 164 -12.30 -1.49 11.36
C VAL A 164 -13.35 -0.39 11.44
N THR A 165 -13.27 0.47 12.47
CA THR A 165 -14.17 1.61 12.63
C THR A 165 -14.11 2.55 11.42
N ARG A 166 -12.91 2.83 10.93
CA ARG A 166 -12.68 3.69 9.76
C ARG A 166 -13.24 3.11 8.47
N THR A 167 -13.43 1.79 8.33
CA THR A 167 -14.08 1.23 7.14
C THR A 167 -15.54 1.67 6.98
N GLY A 168 -16.20 2.11 8.06
CA GLY A 168 -17.60 2.51 8.05
C GLY A 168 -18.58 1.35 7.78
N ILE A 169 -18.10 0.10 7.79
CA ILE A 169 -18.91 -1.11 7.63
C ILE A 169 -19.44 -1.49 9.03
N PRO A 170 -20.77 -1.52 9.26
CA PRO A 170 -21.32 -1.87 10.55
C PRO A 170 -21.14 -3.36 10.89
N TYR A 171 -21.01 -3.68 12.18
CA TYR A 171 -20.88 -5.06 12.68
C TYR A 171 -22.00 -5.98 12.20
N SER A 172 -23.21 -5.47 11.95
CA SER A 172 -24.32 -6.26 11.39
C SER A 172 -24.05 -6.87 10.01
N ILE A 173 -23.04 -6.36 9.28
CA ILE A 173 -22.61 -6.90 7.99
C ILE A 173 -21.55 -7.99 8.18
N TYR A 174 -20.53 -7.73 8.99
CA TYR A 174 -19.37 -8.63 9.10
C TYR A 174 -19.41 -9.61 10.28
N GLY A 175 -20.31 -9.42 11.24
CA GLY A 175 -20.47 -10.33 12.37
C GLY A 175 -20.84 -11.74 11.93
N GLY A 176 -20.19 -12.75 12.53
CA GLY A 176 -20.25 -14.16 12.13
C GLY A 176 -19.43 -14.52 10.89
N GLY A 177 -18.62 -13.59 10.35
CA GLY A 177 -17.69 -13.84 9.24
C GLY A 177 -16.68 -14.94 9.55
N LEU A 178 -16.21 -15.03 10.80
CA LEU A 178 -15.30 -16.09 11.28
C LEU A 178 -15.91 -17.49 11.10
N GLU A 179 -17.20 -17.64 11.38
CA GLU A 179 -17.92 -18.92 11.29
C GLU A 179 -18.40 -19.23 9.85
N ARG A 180 -18.56 -18.20 9.01
CA ARG A 180 -19.02 -18.34 7.62
C ARG A 180 -17.97 -18.96 6.71
N VAL A 181 -16.68 -18.71 6.95
CA VAL A 181 -15.58 -19.28 6.17
C VAL A 181 -15.40 -20.74 6.53
N LYS A 182 -15.42 -21.62 5.51
CA LYS A 182 -15.26 -23.07 5.68
C LYS A 182 -13.91 -23.52 5.12
N GLU A 183 -13.33 -24.51 5.79
CA GLU A 183 -12.07 -25.12 5.38
C GLU A 183 -12.13 -25.58 3.90
N GLY A 184 -11.06 -25.28 3.16
CA GLY A 184 -10.90 -25.65 1.76
C GLY A 184 -11.63 -24.74 0.76
N THR A 185 -12.42 -23.77 1.23
CA THR A 185 -13.04 -22.77 0.34
C THR A 185 -12.00 -21.80 -0.22
N ALA A 186 -12.35 -21.07 -1.28
CA ALA A 186 -11.47 -20.03 -1.82
C ALA A 186 -11.20 -18.91 -0.78
N ALA A 187 -12.20 -18.54 0.03
CA ALA A 187 -12.02 -17.54 1.08
C ALA A 187 -10.99 -18.01 2.12
N ASP A 188 -11.09 -19.26 2.57
CA ASP A 188 -10.16 -19.90 3.50
C ASP A 188 -8.71 -19.87 2.98
N GLN A 189 -8.50 -20.32 1.74
CA GLN A 189 -7.17 -20.31 1.11
C GLN A 189 -6.58 -18.90 0.94
N ILE A 190 -7.44 -17.91 0.68
CA ILE A 190 -7.02 -16.49 0.58
C ILE A 190 -6.60 -15.96 1.95
N ILE A 191 -7.37 -16.25 3.00
CA ILE A 191 -7.07 -15.88 4.38
C ILE A 191 -5.78 -16.55 4.85
N ASP A 192 -5.56 -17.82 4.52
CA ASP A 192 -4.30 -18.52 4.76
C ASP A 192 -3.13 -17.85 4.05
N GLY A 193 -3.33 -17.38 2.81
CA GLY A 193 -2.35 -16.57 2.11
C GLY A 193 -1.98 -15.29 2.85
N LEU A 194 -2.97 -14.57 3.39
CA LEU A 194 -2.74 -13.36 4.20
C LEU A 194 -1.98 -13.68 5.48
N ASN A 195 -2.30 -14.81 6.14
CA ASN A 195 -1.57 -15.30 7.31
C ASN A 195 -0.11 -15.62 6.96
N GLN A 196 0.12 -16.35 5.87
CA GLN A 196 1.48 -16.66 5.38
C GLN A 196 2.27 -15.40 5.06
N LEU A 197 1.65 -14.41 4.42
CA LEU A 197 2.28 -13.13 4.13
C LEU A 197 2.72 -12.42 5.42
N TYR A 198 1.83 -12.33 6.42
CA TYR A 198 2.14 -11.77 7.73
C TYR A 198 3.35 -12.48 8.36
N TYR A 199 3.35 -13.83 8.39
CA TYR A 199 4.48 -14.59 8.95
C TYR A 199 5.79 -14.38 8.19
N SER A 200 5.73 -14.27 6.86
CA SER A 200 6.89 -13.95 6.04
C SER A 200 7.44 -12.56 6.34
N MET A 201 6.58 -11.57 6.56
CA MET A 201 7.02 -10.24 6.99
C MET A 201 7.70 -10.28 8.35
N VAL A 202 7.10 -10.94 9.34
CA VAL A 202 7.72 -11.10 10.67
C VAL A 202 9.09 -11.76 10.57
N LYS A 203 9.22 -12.83 9.78
CA LYS A 203 10.50 -13.52 9.56
C LYS A 203 11.54 -12.69 8.80
N ALA A 204 11.10 -11.78 7.92
CA ALA A 204 11.97 -10.81 7.26
C ALA A 204 12.43 -9.68 8.19
N GLY A 205 11.96 -9.64 9.44
CA GLY A 205 12.38 -8.67 10.45
C GLY A 205 11.50 -7.42 10.54
N PHE A 206 10.33 -7.42 9.89
CA PHE A 206 9.38 -6.32 10.05
C PHE A 206 8.73 -6.35 11.45
N PRO A 207 8.59 -5.18 12.12
CA PRO A 207 7.83 -5.07 13.36
C PRO A 207 6.38 -5.53 13.19
N ASP A 208 5.84 -6.19 14.22
CA ASP A 208 4.47 -6.72 14.22
C ASP A 208 3.42 -5.68 13.80
N GLU A 209 3.54 -4.45 14.31
CA GLU A 209 2.68 -3.33 13.97
C GLU A 209 2.68 -2.97 12.48
N LYS A 210 3.83 -3.06 11.80
CA LYS A 210 3.93 -2.85 10.34
C LYS A 210 3.31 -4.01 9.58
N CYS A 211 3.48 -5.25 10.06
CA CYS A 211 2.85 -6.43 9.47
C CYS A 211 1.32 -6.36 9.54
N LEU A 212 0.78 -5.94 10.70
CA LEU A 212 -0.66 -5.75 10.89
C LEU A 212 -1.19 -4.58 10.07
N MET A 213 -0.46 -3.47 9.99
CA MET A 213 -0.80 -2.36 9.10
C MET A 213 -0.85 -2.81 7.64
N ALA A 214 0.12 -3.59 7.15
CA ALA A 214 0.11 -4.12 5.79
C ALA A 214 -1.13 -4.97 5.49
N ARG A 215 -1.54 -5.82 6.45
CA ARG A 215 -2.77 -6.62 6.33
C ARG A 215 -4.00 -5.71 6.27
N CYS A 216 -4.09 -4.71 7.13
CA CYS A 216 -5.17 -3.72 7.10
C CYS A 216 -5.20 -2.93 5.79
N THR A 217 -4.04 -2.59 5.22
CA THR A 217 -3.93 -1.95 3.91
C THR A 217 -4.55 -2.80 2.81
N ILE A 218 -4.19 -4.09 2.75
CA ILE A 218 -4.75 -5.03 1.77
C ILE A 218 -6.27 -5.13 1.94
N VAL A 219 -6.76 -5.31 3.16
CA VAL A 219 -8.20 -5.39 3.45
C VAL A 219 -8.92 -4.09 3.12
N GLY A 220 -8.32 -2.93 3.43
CA GLY A 220 -8.88 -1.61 3.07
C GLY A 220 -8.98 -1.42 1.56
N TYR A 221 -7.99 -1.90 0.80
CA TYR A 221 -8.04 -1.92 -0.66
C TYR A 221 -9.11 -2.90 -1.18
N LEU A 222 -9.25 -4.09 -0.58
CA LEU A 222 -10.36 -5.01 -0.91
C LEU A 222 -11.72 -4.34 -0.71
N VAL A 223 -11.91 -3.64 0.41
CA VAL A 223 -13.13 -2.89 0.70
C VAL A 223 -13.40 -1.85 -0.39
N SER A 224 -12.39 -1.06 -0.80
CA SER A 224 -12.54 -0.03 -1.84
C SER A 224 -12.89 -0.60 -3.22
N LYS A 225 -12.47 -1.84 -3.51
CA LYS A 225 -12.74 -2.56 -4.77
C LYS A 225 -13.97 -3.46 -4.74
N SER A 226 -14.71 -3.48 -3.64
CA SER A 226 -15.88 -4.35 -3.45
C SER A 226 -17.20 -3.58 -3.51
N MET A 227 -18.33 -4.29 -3.30
CA MET A 227 -19.64 -3.66 -3.10
C MET A 227 -19.69 -2.69 -1.90
N TYR A 228 -18.74 -2.80 -0.97
CA TYR A 228 -18.58 -1.88 0.16
C TYR A 228 -17.80 -0.61 -0.19
N GLY A 229 -17.35 -0.42 -1.44
CA GLY A 229 -16.50 0.70 -1.85
C GLY A 229 -17.09 2.08 -1.57
N HIS A 230 -18.42 2.21 -1.56
CA HIS A 230 -19.11 3.46 -1.17
C HIS A 230 -18.90 3.87 0.30
N ARG A 231 -18.41 2.96 1.15
CA ARG A 231 -18.04 3.21 2.56
C ARG A 231 -16.54 3.37 2.75
N ALA A 232 -15.74 2.92 1.79
CA ALA A 232 -14.30 2.90 1.88
C ALA A 232 -13.76 4.31 2.18
N GLN A 233 -12.96 4.38 3.22
CA GLN A 233 -12.20 5.59 3.54
C GLN A 233 -10.79 5.47 2.93
N PRO A 234 -10.10 6.60 2.72
CA PRO A 234 -8.74 6.59 2.20
C PRO A 234 -7.78 5.74 3.06
N LEU A 235 -6.80 5.12 2.42
CA LEU A 235 -5.73 4.42 3.12
C LEU A 235 -4.87 5.44 3.89
N LEU A 236 -4.65 5.18 5.18
CA LEU A 236 -3.84 6.05 6.03
C LEU A 236 -2.41 5.53 6.08
N GLY A 237 -1.44 6.42 5.84
CA GLY A 237 -0.03 6.15 5.98
C GLY A 237 0.41 5.98 7.44
N VAL A 238 1.68 5.62 7.64
CA VAL A 238 2.26 5.34 8.96
C VAL A 238 2.13 6.53 9.92
N ASP A 239 2.06 7.74 9.38
CA ASP A 239 1.91 9.00 10.13
C ASP A 239 0.52 9.17 10.76
N ARG A 240 -0.51 8.49 10.25
CA ARG A 240 -1.91 8.61 10.69
C ARG A 240 -2.54 7.28 11.08
N PHE A 241 -1.98 6.15 10.66
CA PHE A 241 -2.57 4.82 10.87
C PHE A 241 -2.56 4.39 12.34
N PHE A 242 -1.47 4.66 13.06
CA PHE A 242 -1.28 4.23 14.46
C PHE A 242 -1.83 5.21 15.51
N GLY A 243 -2.43 6.34 15.09
CA GLY A 243 -2.99 7.37 15.98
C GLY A 243 -3.14 8.74 15.30
N GLU A 244 -3.82 9.69 15.94
CA GLU A 244 -3.99 11.05 15.40
C GLU A 244 -2.66 11.83 15.42
N ALA A 245 -2.06 12.13 14.27
CA ALA A 245 -1.07 13.21 14.20
C ALA A 245 -1.76 14.59 14.46
N PRO A 246 -1.03 15.59 14.97
CA PRO A 246 -1.52 16.54 15.98
C PRO A 246 -2.76 17.31 15.54
N GLN A 247 -3.60 17.64 16.52
CA GLN A 247 -4.61 18.69 16.37
C GLN A 247 -3.96 19.89 15.70
N ALA A 248 -4.50 20.30 14.56
CA ALA A 248 -4.37 21.67 14.10
C ALA A 248 -5.08 22.55 15.12
N GLY A 249 -4.38 22.82 16.22
CA GLY A 249 -4.81 23.68 17.31
C GLY A 249 -4.86 25.10 16.79
N ILE A 250 -6.08 25.52 16.49
CA ILE A 250 -6.57 26.88 16.49
C ILE A 250 -5.79 27.72 17.51
N ASN A 251 -5.03 28.71 17.03
CA ASN A 251 -4.81 29.95 17.77
C ASN A 251 -4.86 31.12 16.79
N GLY A 252 -6.05 31.31 16.24
CA GLY A 252 -6.50 32.62 15.83
C GLY A 252 -6.90 33.42 17.07
N ARG A 253 -6.16 34.51 17.31
CA ARG A 253 -6.52 35.71 18.08
C ARG A 253 -6.66 35.60 19.61
N SER A 254 -5.80 36.34 20.29
CA SER A 254 -6.28 37.51 21.02
C SER A 254 -5.36 38.70 20.77
N VAL A 255 -5.94 39.71 20.14
CA VAL A 255 -5.53 41.11 20.21
C VAL A 255 -5.71 41.53 21.68
N ARG A 256 -4.65 42.00 22.33
CA ARG A 256 -4.58 43.20 23.19
C ARG A 256 -3.20 43.33 23.79
#